data_AF-A0A7S1XG96-F1
#
_entry.id   AF-A0A7S1XG96-F1
#
_cell.length_a   1.000
_cell.length_b   1.000
_cell.length_c   1.000
_cell.angle_alpha   90.00
_cell.angle_beta   90.00
_cell.angle_gamma   90.00
#
_symmetry.space_group_name_H-M   'P 1'
#
loop_
_entity.id
_entity.type
_entity.pdbx_description
1 polymer ?
#
loop_
_entity_poly.entity_id
_entity_poly.type
_entity_poly.pdbx_seq_one_letter_code
_entity_poly.pdbx_strand_id
1 'polypeptide(L)'
;LRELCASMGWEFAASNSKRIVSFTQQVRLVQHAAVAIGMHGANLVNSMFMPAGAFLIEVFPFAFSHSMYEHGLGAGLRYMNYTLTTRVDAPYLAAFAGNERECVQRDPRCKIFYRGDRSTHALNSKDLSALRKLVALAMLNASH
;
A
#
# COMPACT_ATOMS: atom_id res chain seq x y z
N LEU A 1 -2.54 -3.87 13.57
CA LEU A 1 -3.83 -3.71 12.86
C LEU A 1 -4.91 -4.61 13.44
N ARG A 2 -4.69 -5.93 13.61
CA ARG A 2 -5.65 -6.84 14.25
C ARG A 2 -6.31 -6.29 15.53
N GLU A 3 -5.50 -5.81 16.48
CA GLU A 3 -6.01 -5.20 17.73
C GLU A 3 -6.83 -3.92 17.49
N LEU A 4 -6.44 -3.09 16.52
CA LEU A 4 -7.18 -1.89 16.14
C LEU A 4 -8.56 -2.28 15.59
N CYS A 5 -8.60 -3.22 14.65
CA CYS A 5 -9.85 -3.73 14.09
C CYS A 5 -10.75 -4.29 15.18
N ALA A 6 -10.24 -5.16 16.04
CA ALA A 6 -10.99 -5.73 17.16
C ALA A 6 -11.55 -4.64 18.10
N SER A 7 -10.74 -3.62 18.44
CA SER A 7 -11.18 -2.52 19.33
C SER A 7 -12.31 -1.66 18.74
N MET A 8 -12.54 -1.72 17.44
CA MET A 8 -13.59 -0.99 16.74
C MET A 8 -14.74 -1.90 16.29
N GLY A 9 -14.72 -3.20 16.62
CA GLY A 9 -15.74 -4.16 16.21
C GLY A 9 -15.60 -4.68 14.77
N TRP A 10 -14.40 -4.64 14.20
CA TRP A 10 -14.12 -5.07 12.82
C TRP A 10 -13.38 -6.41 12.76
N GLU A 11 -13.72 -7.22 11.76
CA GLU A 11 -12.95 -8.41 11.41
C GLU A 11 -11.63 -8.02 10.71
N PHE A 12 -10.56 -8.77 10.98
CA PHE A 12 -9.27 -8.59 10.34
C PHE A 12 -8.82 -9.86 9.63
N ALA A 13 -8.66 -9.76 8.31
CA ALA A 13 -8.04 -10.78 7.45
C ALA A 13 -6.70 -10.27 6.88
N ALA A 14 -5.74 -11.17 6.72
CA ALA A 14 -4.45 -10.88 6.11
C ALA A 14 -3.99 -12.01 5.21
N SER A 15 -3.41 -11.64 4.06
CA SER A 15 -2.71 -12.54 3.15
C SER A 15 -1.21 -12.23 3.20
N ASN A 16 -0.38 -13.27 3.18
CA ASN A 16 1.07 -13.13 3.09
C ASN A 16 1.53 -13.51 1.68
N SER A 17 2.20 -12.59 1.00
CA SER A 17 2.75 -12.75 -0.36
C SER A 17 3.78 -13.87 -0.48
N LYS A 18 4.31 -14.40 0.63
CA LYS A 18 5.24 -15.55 0.63
C LYS A 18 4.58 -16.90 0.33
N ARG A 19 3.25 -16.97 0.24
CA ARG A 19 2.51 -18.19 -0.10
C ARG A 19 1.70 -17.95 -1.37
N ILE A 20 1.72 -18.92 -2.28
CA ILE A 20 0.83 -18.90 -3.45
C ILE A 20 -0.60 -19.07 -2.92
N VAL A 21 -1.38 -18.00 -2.99
CA VAL A 21 -2.80 -17.99 -2.67
C VAL A 21 -3.56 -18.14 -3.98
N SER A 22 -4.47 -19.11 -4.06
CA SER A 22 -5.28 -19.31 -5.26
C SER A 22 -6.11 -18.06 -5.57
N PHE A 23 -6.44 -17.84 -6.84
CA PHE A 23 -7.28 -16.70 -7.26
C PHE A 23 -8.58 -16.62 -6.44
N THR A 24 -9.28 -17.73 -6.25
CA THR A 24 -10.52 -17.79 -5.47
C THR A 24 -10.31 -17.37 -4.01
N GLN A 25 -9.18 -17.73 -3.40
CA GLN A 25 -8.85 -17.28 -2.05
C GLN A 25 -8.54 -15.79 -2.00
N GLN A 26 -7.87 -15.24 -3.02
CA GLN A 26 -7.62 -13.79 -3.10
C GLN A 26 -8.95 -13.02 -3.21
N VAL A 27 -9.85 -13.45 -4.09
CA VAL A 27 -11.19 -12.84 -4.24
C VAL A 27 -11.97 -12.91 -2.92
N ARG A 28 -12.02 -14.08 -2.26
CA ARG A 28 -12.73 -14.24 -0.98
C ARG A 28 -12.24 -13.31 0.12
N LEU A 29 -10.96 -12.94 0.12
CA LEU A 29 -10.39 -12.02 1.10
C LEU A 29 -10.88 -10.58 0.93
N VAL A 30 -11.21 -10.16 -0.29
CA VAL A 30 -11.50 -8.75 -0.62
C VAL A 30 -12.95 -8.49 -1.00
N GLN A 31 -13.70 -9.50 -1.43
CA GLN A 31 -15.06 -9.35 -1.95
C GLN A 31 -16.10 -8.80 -0.95
N HIS A 32 -15.78 -8.85 0.35
CA HIS A 32 -16.58 -8.27 1.42
C HIS A 32 -15.78 -7.27 2.27
N ALA A 33 -14.58 -6.90 1.85
CA ALA A 33 -13.72 -6.00 2.60
C ALA A 33 -14.17 -4.54 2.37
N ALA A 34 -14.58 -3.85 3.44
CA ALA A 34 -14.87 -2.42 3.37
C ALA A 34 -13.59 -1.55 3.42
N VAL A 35 -12.46 -2.11 3.87
CA VAL A 35 -11.14 -1.48 3.84
C VAL A 35 -10.09 -2.52 3.43
N ALA A 36 -9.28 -2.22 2.42
CA ALA A 36 -8.11 -3.00 2.02
C ALA A 36 -6.85 -2.12 2.13
N ILE A 37 -5.78 -2.69 2.69
CA ILE A 37 -4.46 -2.05 2.78
C ILE A 37 -3.40 -2.97 2.19
N GLY A 38 -2.49 -2.44 1.40
CA GLY A 38 -1.39 -3.22 0.83
C GLY A 38 -0.27 -2.38 0.29
N MET A 39 0.89 -3.02 0.06
CA MET A 39 1.96 -2.40 -0.70
C MET A 39 1.46 -2.07 -2.10
N HIS A 40 1.89 -0.91 -2.60
CA HIS A 40 1.62 -0.49 -3.96
C HIS A 40 1.94 -1.61 -4.97
N GLY A 41 1.02 -1.85 -5.91
CA GLY A 41 1.15 -2.88 -6.94
C GLY A 41 0.82 -4.32 -6.51
N ALA A 42 0.81 -4.63 -5.21
CA ALA A 42 0.57 -6.01 -4.73
C ALA A 42 -0.92 -6.40 -4.69
N ASN A 43 -1.85 -5.43 -4.66
CA ASN A 43 -3.28 -5.67 -4.45
C ASN A 43 -4.19 -4.88 -5.40
N LEU A 44 -3.64 -4.19 -6.40
CA LEU A 44 -4.44 -3.32 -7.26
C LEU A 44 -5.43 -4.12 -8.14
N VAL A 45 -5.04 -5.30 -8.62
CA VAL A 45 -5.96 -6.19 -9.34
C VAL A 45 -7.10 -6.66 -8.43
N ASN A 46 -6.82 -6.95 -7.16
CA ASN A 46 -7.84 -7.42 -6.22
C ASN A 46 -8.90 -6.35 -5.91
N SER A 47 -8.57 -5.07 -6.11
CA SER A 47 -9.49 -3.95 -5.89
C SER A 47 -10.75 -4.02 -6.76
N MET A 48 -10.70 -4.64 -7.95
CA MET A 48 -11.87 -4.80 -8.82
C MET A 48 -12.96 -5.69 -8.23
N PHE A 49 -12.61 -6.53 -7.24
CA PHE A 49 -13.55 -7.41 -6.57
C PHE A 49 -14.10 -6.81 -5.28
N MET A 50 -13.60 -5.64 -4.86
CA MET A 50 -14.09 -4.99 -3.65
C MET A 50 -15.47 -4.36 -3.87
N PRO A 51 -16.30 -4.24 -2.82
CA PRO A 51 -17.55 -3.49 -2.89
C PRO A 51 -17.33 -2.04 -3.33
N ALA A 52 -18.27 -1.49 -4.12
CA ALA A 52 -18.26 -0.08 -4.45
C ALA A 52 -18.31 0.79 -3.18
N GLY A 53 -17.54 1.88 -3.17
CA GLY A 53 -17.41 2.77 -2.01
C GLY A 53 -16.44 2.27 -0.92
N ALA A 54 -15.92 1.04 -1.03
CA ALA A 54 -14.89 0.54 -0.10
C ALA A 54 -13.58 1.33 -0.23
N PHE A 55 -12.76 1.27 0.81
CA PHE A 55 -11.48 1.98 0.86
C PHE A 55 -10.31 1.13 0.40
N LEU A 56 -9.51 1.68 -0.51
CA LEU A 56 -8.19 1.16 -0.87
C LEU A 56 -7.12 2.08 -0.30
N ILE A 57 -6.25 1.52 0.55
CA ILE A 57 -5.09 2.19 1.13
C ILE A 57 -3.82 1.60 0.50
N GLU A 58 -3.13 2.38 -0.34
CA GLU A 58 -1.86 1.96 -0.93
C GLU A 58 -0.66 2.49 -0.14
N VAL A 59 0.26 1.57 0.20
CA VAL A 59 1.52 1.89 0.85
C VAL A 59 2.62 1.95 -0.21
N PHE A 60 3.10 3.16 -0.50
CA PHE A 60 4.19 3.40 -1.42
C PHE A 60 5.54 3.24 -0.73
N PRO A 61 6.51 2.57 -1.37
CA PRO A 61 7.90 2.61 -0.93
C PRO A 61 8.47 4.03 -0.80
N PHE A 62 9.52 4.17 -0.01
CA PHE A 62 10.25 5.42 0.12
C PHE A 62 10.72 5.94 -1.25
N ALA A 63 10.59 7.26 -1.46
CA ALA A 63 10.97 7.99 -2.68
C ALA A 63 10.26 7.56 -3.98
N PHE A 64 9.33 6.59 -3.93
CA PHE A 64 8.55 6.16 -5.07
C PHE A 64 7.10 6.64 -4.95
N SER A 65 6.60 7.32 -5.98
CA SER A 65 5.18 7.68 -6.11
C SER A 65 4.80 7.71 -7.57
N HIS A 66 3.54 7.41 -7.89
CA HIS A 66 3.04 7.51 -9.26
C HIS A 66 1.57 7.89 -9.27
N SER A 67 1.22 8.95 -10.01
CA SER A 67 -0.13 9.52 -10.06
C SER A 67 -1.14 8.66 -10.83
N MET A 68 -0.68 7.67 -11.61
CA MET A 68 -1.56 6.77 -12.37
C MET A 68 -2.55 5.99 -11.48
N TYR A 69 -2.26 5.88 -10.18
CA TYR A 69 -3.03 5.08 -9.23
C TYR A 69 -4.03 5.90 -8.41
N GLU A 70 -4.09 7.21 -8.64
CA GLU A 70 -5.07 8.08 -8.01
C GLU A 70 -6.51 7.66 -8.41
N HIS A 71 -7.47 7.91 -7.52
CA HIS A 71 -8.88 7.54 -7.67
C HIS A 71 -9.20 6.03 -7.77
N GLY A 72 -8.30 5.14 -7.34
CA GLY A 72 -8.56 3.70 -7.34
C GLY A 72 -8.87 3.16 -8.74
N LEU A 73 -8.23 3.74 -9.77
CA LEU A 73 -8.41 3.42 -11.19
C LEU A 73 -9.87 3.51 -11.69
N GLY A 74 -10.72 4.29 -11.03
CA GLY A 74 -12.14 4.40 -11.41
C GLY A 74 -13.00 3.18 -11.02
N ALA A 75 -12.49 2.28 -10.16
CA ALA A 75 -13.24 1.12 -9.67
C ALA A 75 -14.36 1.47 -8.65
N GLY A 76 -14.73 2.74 -8.51
CA GLY A 76 -15.71 3.20 -7.53
C GLY A 76 -15.22 3.13 -6.08
N LEU A 77 -13.90 3.01 -5.85
CA LEU A 77 -13.30 2.91 -4.53
C LEU A 77 -12.87 4.28 -4.00
N ARG A 78 -12.87 4.41 -2.68
CA ARG A 78 -12.28 5.56 -1.98
C ARG A 78 -10.79 5.32 -1.80
N TYR A 79 -9.97 6.25 -2.26
CA TYR A 79 -8.53 6.07 -2.32
C TYR A 79 -7.80 6.87 -1.23
N MET A 80 -6.85 6.21 -0.57
CA MET A 80 -5.87 6.83 0.31
C MET A 80 -4.50 6.24 0.02
N ASN A 81 -3.43 7.01 0.25
CA ASN A 81 -2.08 6.49 0.15
C ASN A 81 -1.21 6.93 1.33
N TYR A 82 -0.12 6.18 1.54
CA TYR A 82 0.93 6.53 2.48
C TYR A 82 2.29 6.17 1.89
N THR A 83 3.22 7.12 1.87
CA THR A 83 4.61 6.86 1.44
C THR A 83 5.48 6.61 2.67
N LEU A 84 6.20 5.48 2.67
CA LEU A 84 7.11 5.12 3.75
C LEU A 84 8.22 6.15 3.92
N THR A 85 8.62 6.39 5.17
CA THR A 85 9.65 7.39 5.49
C THR A 85 11.02 6.79 5.72
N THR A 86 11.13 5.47 5.87
CA THR A 86 12.42 4.80 6.03
C THR A 86 13.24 4.92 4.74
N ARG A 87 14.28 5.75 4.79
CA ARG A 87 15.22 5.90 3.68
C ARG A 87 15.96 4.60 3.43
N VAL A 88 16.11 4.26 2.15
CA VAL A 88 16.95 3.16 1.68
C VAL A 88 17.92 3.74 0.67
N ASP A 89 19.22 3.62 0.94
CA ASP A 89 20.24 4.14 0.04
C ASP A 89 20.47 3.18 -1.12
N ALA A 90 20.21 3.69 -2.32
CA ALA A 90 20.41 2.94 -3.54
C ALA A 90 21.86 3.06 -4.03
N PRO A 91 22.49 2.00 -4.58
CA PRO A 91 23.91 2.04 -4.97
C PRO A 91 24.26 3.13 -5.99
N TYR A 92 23.33 3.51 -6.85
CA TYR A 92 23.51 4.53 -7.90
C TYR A 92 23.06 5.94 -7.45
N LEU A 93 22.62 6.10 -6.20
CA LEU A 93 22.16 7.40 -5.67
C LEU A 93 23.28 8.45 -5.63
N ALA A 94 24.54 8.02 -5.48
CA ALA A 94 25.71 8.90 -5.49
C ALA A 94 25.81 9.73 -6.79
N ALA A 95 25.39 9.18 -7.93
CA ALA A 95 25.37 9.88 -9.21
C ALA A 95 24.35 11.04 -9.26
N PHE A 96 23.46 11.13 -8.26
CA PHE A 96 22.42 12.15 -8.13
C PHE A 96 22.61 13.00 -6.87
N ALA A 97 23.82 13.08 -6.33
CA ALA A 97 24.14 13.86 -5.13
C ALA A 97 23.22 13.57 -3.93
N GLY A 98 22.72 12.34 -3.81
CA GLY A 98 21.79 11.98 -2.73
C GLY A 98 20.33 12.29 -3.00
N ASN A 99 19.96 12.81 -4.18
CA ASN A 99 18.59 13.17 -4.54
C ASN A 99 17.83 11.95 -5.09
N GLU A 100 17.03 11.31 -4.24
CA GLU A 100 16.29 10.10 -4.60
C GLU A 100 15.18 10.37 -5.62
N ARG A 101 14.54 11.54 -5.54
CA ARG A 101 13.47 11.92 -6.47
C ARG A 101 14.00 12.04 -7.88
N GLU A 102 15.12 12.73 -8.03
CA GLU A 102 15.80 12.88 -9.32
C GLU A 102 16.31 11.54 -9.85
N CYS A 103 16.90 10.72 -8.97
CA CYS A 103 17.31 9.34 -9.26
C CYS A 103 16.14 8.55 -9.85
N VAL A 104 14.98 8.47 -9.16
CA VAL A 104 13.79 7.73 -9.61
C VAL A 104 13.25 8.24 -10.94
N GLN A 105 13.33 9.54 -11.19
CA GLN A 105 12.83 10.15 -12.43
C GLN A 105 13.74 9.92 -13.63
N ARG A 106 15.06 9.92 -13.42
CA ARG A 106 16.05 9.97 -14.51
C ARG A 106 16.73 8.63 -14.79
N ASP A 107 16.73 7.69 -13.84
CA ASP A 107 17.41 6.41 -13.98
C ASP A 107 16.48 5.22 -13.70
N PRO A 108 16.24 4.35 -14.71
CA PRO A 108 15.41 3.16 -14.55
C PRO A 108 15.85 2.23 -13.40
N ARG A 109 17.15 2.20 -13.06
CA ARG A 109 17.68 1.38 -11.97
C ARG A 109 17.18 1.90 -10.62
N CYS A 110 17.18 3.22 -10.42
CA CYS A 110 16.56 3.87 -9.26
C CYS A 110 15.09 3.51 -9.16
N LYS A 111 14.37 3.65 -10.27
CA LYS A 111 12.95 3.34 -10.32
C LYS A 111 12.66 1.89 -9.92
N ILE A 112 13.41 0.92 -10.45
CA ILE A 112 13.22 -0.52 -10.16
C ILE A 112 13.48 -0.84 -8.68
N PHE A 113 14.54 -0.30 -8.09
CA PHE A 113 14.88 -0.55 -6.70
C PHE A 113 13.89 0.08 -5.73
N TYR A 114 13.58 1.37 -5.90
CA TYR A 114 12.66 2.06 -5.03
C TYR A 114 11.23 1.53 -5.21
N ARG A 115 10.87 0.96 -6.37
CA ARG A 115 9.57 0.29 -6.57
C ARG A 115 9.38 -0.96 -5.70
N GLY A 116 10.46 -1.60 -5.24
CA GLY A 116 10.34 -2.55 -4.13
C GLY A 116 10.22 -4.04 -4.47
N ASP A 117 10.61 -4.50 -5.66
CA ASP A 117 10.55 -5.94 -5.97
C ASP A 117 11.57 -6.80 -5.18
N ARG A 118 12.57 -6.16 -4.53
CA ARG A 118 13.65 -6.87 -3.82
C ARG A 118 14.06 -6.31 -2.45
N SER A 119 13.60 -5.12 -2.07
CA SER A 119 13.96 -4.50 -0.79
C SER A 119 12.94 -4.82 0.28
N THR A 120 13.37 -5.39 1.40
CA THR A 120 12.55 -5.43 2.62
C THR A 120 12.33 -4.00 3.10
N HIS A 121 11.15 -3.44 2.80
CA HIS A 121 10.76 -2.13 3.31
C HIS A 121 10.49 -2.22 4.81
N ALA A 122 11.44 -1.78 5.61
CA ALA A 122 11.29 -1.73 7.06
C ALA A 122 10.31 -0.59 7.43
N LEU A 123 9.20 -0.96 8.07
CA LEU A 123 8.28 -0.02 8.67
C LEU A 123 8.86 0.46 10.01
N ASN A 124 9.08 1.76 10.15
CA ASN A 124 9.48 2.34 11.42
C ASN A 124 8.24 2.70 12.29
N SER A 125 8.46 3.17 13.52
CA SER A 125 7.36 3.52 14.44
C SER A 125 6.47 4.66 13.94
N LYS A 126 7.03 5.61 13.17
CA LYS A 126 6.29 6.71 12.53
C LYS A 126 5.40 6.17 11.41
N ASP A 127 5.92 5.28 10.57
CA ASP A 127 5.13 4.61 9.52
C ASP A 127 3.96 3.84 10.13
N LEU A 128 4.22 3.04 11.16
CA LEU A 128 3.20 2.25 11.85
C LEU A 128 2.11 3.15 12.47
N SER A 129 2.50 4.24 13.13
CA SER A 129 1.56 5.18 13.73
C SER A 129 0.68 5.87 12.67
N ALA A 130 1.28 6.31 11.57
CA ALA A 130 0.56 6.95 10.47
C ALA A 130 -0.41 5.98 9.78
N LEU A 131 0.04 4.76 9.46
CA LEU A 131 -0.81 3.73 8.85
C LEU A 131 -1.98 3.35 9.75
N ARG A 132 -1.76 3.23 11.07
CA ARG A 132 -2.85 2.96 12.03
C ARG A 132 -3.90 4.07 12.01
N LYS A 133 -3.49 5.34 11.99
CA LYS A 133 -4.43 6.47 11.91
C LYS A 133 -5.21 6.47 10.60
N LEU A 134 -4.54 6.16 9.48
CA LEU A 134 -5.16 6.12 8.17
C LEU A 134 -6.20 5.00 8.06
N VAL A 135 -5.88 3.80 8.57
CA VAL A 135 -6.82 2.67 8.64
C VAL A 135 -8.01 3.01 9.53
N ALA A 136 -7.78 3.60 10.71
CA ALA A 136 -8.87 4.02 11.59
C ALA A 136 -9.79 5.05 10.92
N LEU A 137 -9.22 6.02 10.20
CA LEU A 137 -9.99 7.01 9.45
C LEU A 137 -10.84 6.35 8.36
N ALA A 138 -10.28 5.40 7.60
CA ALA A 138 -11.03 4.65 6.60
C ALA A 138 -12.18 3.86 7.23
N MET A 139 -11.94 3.15 8.34
CA MET A 139 -12.98 2.40 9.06
C MET A 139 -14.11 3.29 9.57
N LEU A 140 -13.81 4.47 10.11
CA LEU A 140 -14.82 5.44 10.57
C LEU A 140 -15.71 5.98 9.45
N ASN A 141 -15.21 5.96 8.21
CA ASN A 141 -15.89 6.55 7.06
C ASN A 141 -16.44 5.49 6.09
N ALA A 142 -16.22 4.21 6.37
CA ALA A 142 -16.73 3.11 5.58
C ALA A 142 -18.20 2.86 5.96
N SER A 143 -19.06 2.73 4.97
CA SER A 143 -20.44 2.32 5.19
C SER A 143 -20.48 0.82 5.49
N HIS A 144 -21.11 0.45 6.61
CA HIS A 144 -21.35 -0.93 7.00
C HIS A 144 -22.43 -1.59 6.14
#